data_AF-A0ABD2ZYC9-F1
#
_entry.id   AF-A0ABD2ZYC9-F1
#
_cell.length_a   1.000
_cell.length_b   1.000
_cell.length_c   1.000
_cell.angle_alpha   90.00
_cell.angle_beta   90.00
_cell.angle_gamma   90.00
#
_symmetry.space_group_name_H-M   'P 1'
#
loop_
_entity.id
_entity.type
_entity.pdbx_description
1 polymer ?
#
loop_
_entity_poly.entity_id
_entity_poly.type
_entity_poly.pdbx_seq_one_letter_code
_entity_poly.pdbx_strand_id
1 'polypeptide(L)'
;MHTIHVVIRLHQGLALRKWYPSLRPEMEFRCFVRNLLLVGASQREVTGFYPALPERKYNLKSMIQEFYMDKLRSNFESESYTFDVYITKDGRVKLLDFNPWGASTLPLLFTWEELEENLKEEGKDAEFRIAENQCYVRPGMKTAVPCDFLDTSTGSGWDQFLKRANEELQQQSLPKRCLRS
;
A
#
# COMPACT_ATOMS: atom_id res chain seq x y z
N MET A 1 -25.79 -14.52 -41.15
CA MET A 1 -24.73 -13.93 -40.32
C MET A 1 -24.47 -14.90 -39.17
N HIS A 2 -23.33 -15.60 -39.17
CA HIS A 2 -22.99 -16.55 -38.10
C HIS A 2 -22.17 -15.81 -37.04
N THR A 3 -22.75 -15.61 -35.86
CA THR A 3 -22.05 -15.07 -34.70
C THR A 3 -21.13 -16.15 -34.17
N ILE A 4 -19.82 -15.98 -34.37
CA ILE A 4 -18.81 -16.85 -33.77
C ILE A 4 -18.74 -16.50 -32.29
N HIS A 5 -19.27 -17.38 -31.43
CA HIS A 5 -19.10 -17.28 -29.99
C HIS A 5 -17.69 -17.77 -29.63
N VAL A 6 -16.76 -16.83 -29.41
CA VAL A 6 -15.46 -17.13 -28.82
C VAL A 6 -15.69 -17.48 -27.34
N VAL A 7 -15.66 -18.76 -27.01
CA VAL A 7 -15.71 -19.24 -25.62
C VAL A 7 -14.31 -19.13 -25.03
N ILE A 8 -14.06 -18.11 -24.21
CA ILE A 8 -12.82 -17.97 -23.46
C ILE A 8 -12.86 -18.95 -22.29
N ARG A 9 -12.09 -20.04 -22.35
CA ARG A 9 -11.86 -20.92 -21.19
C ARG A 9 -10.79 -20.30 -20.31
N LEU A 10 -11.17 -19.93 -19.08
CA LEU A 10 -10.22 -19.53 -18.04
C LEU A 10 -9.68 -20.80 -17.38
N HIS A 11 -8.37 -21.04 -17.51
CA HIS A 11 -7.67 -22.08 -16.78
C HIS A 11 -7.16 -21.52 -15.45
N GLN A 12 -7.46 -22.19 -14.35
CA GLN A 12 -6.89 -21.84 -13.06
C GLN A 12 -5.46 -22.36 -12.98
N GLY A 13 -4.54 -21.52 -12.50
CA GLY A 13 -3.13 -21.86 -12.29
C GLY A 13 -2.68 -21.47 -10.89
N LEU A 14 -1.80 -22.28 -10.30
CA LEU A 14 -1.15 -21.98 -9.03
C LEU A 14 0.30 -21.55 -9.31
N ALA A 15 0.60 -20.27 -9.04
CA ALA A 15 1.96 -19.75 -9.13
C ALA A 15 2.59 -19.72 -7.74
N LEU A 16 3.64 -20.51 -7.52
CA LEU A 16 4.42 -20.51 -6.28
C LEU A 16 5.70 -19.70 -6.49
N ARG A 17 5.99 -18.79 -5.55
CA ARG A 17 7.22 -18.02 -5.53
C ARG A 17 8.07 -18.44 -4.35
N LYS A 18 9.38 -18.45 -4.54
CA LYS A 18 10.33 -18.67 -3.46
C LYS A 18 10.21 -17.53 -2.45
N TRP A 19 9.96 -17.86 -1.19
CA TRP A 19 9.98 -16.90 -0.09
C TRP A 19 11.41 -16.50 0.24
N TYR A 20 11.64 -15.21 0.49
CA TYR A 20 12.93 -14.67 0.88
C TYR A 20 12.79 -13.88 2.20
N PRO A 21 13.33 -14.37 3.32
CA PRO A 21 13.20 -13.70 4.62
C PRO A 21 13.82 -12.29 4.66
N SER A 22 14.77 -12.02 3.77
CA SER A 22 15.47 -10.74 3.67
C SER A 22 14.78 -9.72 2.75
N LEU A 23 13.56 -10.01 2.28
CA LEU A 23 12.77 -9.03 1.53
C LEU A 23 12.43 -7.85 2.45
N ARG A 24 12.65 -6.66 1.90
CA ARG A 24 12.44 -5.39 2.59
C ARG A 24 11.15 -4.75 2.05
N PRO A 25 10.04 -4.75 2.80
CA PRO A 25 8.76 -4.22 2.30
C PRO A 25 8.83 -2.78 1.79
N GLU A 26 9.74 -1.97 2.35
CA GLU A 26 9.98 -0.59 1.93
C GLU A 26 10.59 -0.42 0.54
N MET A 27 11.07 -1.52 -0.04
CA MET A 27 11.64 -1.55 -1.39
C MET A 27 10.66 -2.07 -2.44
N GLU A 28 9.39 -2.27 -2.06
CA GLU A 28 8.30 -2.59 -2.98
C GLU A 28 7.52 -1.33 -3.39
N PHE A 29 7.28 -1.19 -4.69
CA PHE A 29 6.57 -0.05 -5.26
C PHE A 29 5.51 -0.51 -6.25
N ARG A 30 4.36 0.15 -6.23
CA ARG A 30 3.33 0.03 -7.27
C ARG A 30 3.47 1.17 -8.25
N CYS A 31 3.50 0.84 -9.52
CA CYS A 31 3.63 1.78 -10.63
C CYS A 31 2.34 1.79 -11.44
N PHE A 32 1.94 2.97 -11.91
CA PHE A 32 0.67 3.22 -12.57
C PHE A 32 0.93 3.65 -14.01
N VAL A 33 0.47 2.84 -14.96
CA VAL A 33 0.63 3.07 -16.39
C VAL A 33 -0.74 3.32 -17.01
N ARG A 34 -0.86 4.43 -17.73
CA ARG A 34 -2.08 4.82 -18.42
C ARG A 34 -1.73 5.31 -19.80
N ASN A 35 -2.38 4.75 -20.83
CA ASN A 35 -2.12 5.06 -22.23
C ASN A 35 -0.61 5.01 -22.59
N LEU A 36 0.08 3.95 -22.12
CA LEU A 36 1.53 3.74 -22.28
C LEU A 36 2.43 4.78 -21.60
N LEU A 37 1.87 5.63 -20.74
CA LEU A 37 2.61 6.60 -19.93
C LEU A 37 2.66 6.14 -18.47
N LEU A 38 3.84 6.17 -17.87
CA LEU A 38 4.00 6.01 -16.43
C LEU A 38 3.52 7.32 -15.77
N VAL A 39 2.35 7.29 -15.14
CA VAL A 39 1.71 8.49 -14.55
C VAL A 39 1.98 8.64 -13.05
N GLY A 40 2.43 7.57 -12.40
CA GLY A 40 2.83 7.64 -11.01
C GLY A 40 3.46 6.34 -10.51
N ALA A 41 4.11 6.42 -9.36
CA ALA A 41 4.54 5.27 -8.59
C ALA A 41 4.47 5.57 -7.08
N SER A 42 4.06 4.59 -6.29
CA SER A 42 3.95 4.72 -4.84
C SER A 42 4.58 3.54 -4.11
N GLN A 43 5.01 3.80 -2.87
CA GLN A 43 5.36 2.73 -1.93
C GLN A 43 4.20 1.74 -1.79
N ARG A 44 4.50 0.43 -1.88
CA ARG A 44 3.50 -0.63 -1.79
C ARG A 44 2.97 -0.77 -0.37
N GLU A 45 3.88 -0.87 0.60
CA GLU A 45 3.56 -0.96 2.01
C GLU A 45 3.35 0.44 2.58
N VAL A 46 2.12 0.91 2.60
CA VAL A 46 1.82 2.29 3.01
C VAL A 46 1.73 2.48 4.53
N THR A 47 1.62 1.41 5.34
CA THR A 47 1.57 1.55 6.81
C THR A 47 2.93 1.87 7.42
N GLY A 48 4.00 1.40 6.79
CA GLY A 48 5.36 1.57 7.28
C GLY A 48 5.95 2.92 6.92
N PHE A 49 6.50 3.61 7.92
CA PHE A 49 7.39 4.75 7.71
C PHE A 49 8.84 4.29 7.79
N TYR A 50 9.63 4.62 6.77
CA TYR A 50 11.03 4.19 6.65
C TYR A 50 11.94 5.42 6.47
N PRO A 51 12.60 5.91 7.52
CA PRO A 51 13.33 7.19 7.51
C PRO A 51 14.43 7.30 6.46
N ALA A 52 15.01 6.19 6.00
CA ALA A 52 16.06 6.18 4.98
C ALA A 52 15.51 6.24 3.54
N LEU A 53 14.19 6.12 3.35
CA LEU A 53 13.57 6.07 2.03
C LEU A 53 13.49 7.45 1.35
N PRO A 54 13.15 8.55 2.05
CA PRO A 54 13.15 9.90 1.48
C PRO A 54 14.46 10.33 0.83
N GLU A 55 15.59 10.03 1.46
CA GLU A 55 16.93 10.36 0.92
C GLU A 55 17.20 9.65 -0.42
N ARG A 56 16.56 8.51 -0.66
CA ARG A 56 16.74 7.69 -1.87
C ARG A 56 15.63 7.92 -2.90
N LYS A 57 14.63 8.76 -2.60
CA LYS A 57 13.40 8.95 -3.38
C LYS A 57 13.66 9.19 -4.87
N TYR A 58 14.57 10.12 -5.19
CA TYR A 58 14.91 10.46 -6.57
C TYR A 58 15.60 9.31 -7.31
N ASN A 59 16.56 8.64 -6.67
CA ASN A 59 17.26 7.51 -7.29
C ASN A 59 16.31 6.34 -7.57
N LEU A 60 15.43 6.00 -6.62
CA LEU A 60 14.44 4.94 -6.79
C LEU A 60 13.45 5.25 -7.91
N LYS A 61 13.00 6.51 -7.99
CA LYS A 61 12.17 6.98 -9.10
C LYS A 61 12.85 6.78 -10.45
N SER A 62 14.10 7.22 -10.60
CA SER A 62 14.85 7.06 -11.86
C SER A 62 14.98 5.59 -12.25
N MET A 63 15.31 4.71 -11.30
CA MET A 63 15.42 3.27 -11.56
C MET A 63 14.11 2.66 -12.07
N ILE A 64 12.96 3.08 -11.52
CA ILE A 64 11.64 2.61 -11.94
C ILE A 64 11.33 3.11 -13.36
N GLN A 65 11.63 4.38 -13.65
CA GLN A 65 11.39 4.99 -14.96
C GLN A 65 12.22 4.32 -16.05
N GLU A 66 13.51 4.12 -15.80
CA GLU A 66 14.41 3.40 -16.71
C GLU A 66 13.93 1.97 -16.93
N PHE A 67 13.57 1.26 -15.86
CA PHE A 67 13.02 -0.09 -15.98
C PHE A 67 11.75 -0.15 -16.83
N TYR A 68 10.81 0.79 -16.62
CA TYR A 68 9.59 0.86 -17.41
C TYR A 68 9.89 1.09 -18.89
N MET A 69 10.72 2.10 -19.20
CA MET A 69 11.08 2.46 -20.56
C MET A 69 11.80 1.32 -21.29
N ASP A 70 12.76 0.68 -20.64
CA ASP A 70 13.62 -0.33 -21.26
C ASP A 70 12.99 -1.71 -21.34
N LYS A 71 12.15 -2.07 -20.38
CA LYS A 71 11.68 -3.47 -20.21
C LYS A 71 10.19 -3.66 -20.42
N LEU A 72 9.35 -2.66 -20.17
CA LEU A 72 7.89 -2.86 -20.15
C LEU A 72 7.15 -2.12 -21.26
N ARG A 73 7.52 -0.86 -21.56
CA ARG A 73 6.76 0.03 -22.45
C ARG A 73 6.39 -0.59 -23.80
N SER A 74 7.29 -1.38 -24.39
CA SER A 74 7.07 -2.03 -25.70
C SER A 74 6.81 -3.53 -25.63
N ASN A 75 6.78 -4.12 -24.43
CA ASN A 75 6.75 -5.57 -24.24
C ASN A 75 5.47 -6.08 -23.56
N PHE A 76 4.51 -5.20 -23.28
CA PHE A 76 3.25 -5.57 -22.64
C PHE A 76 2.06 -5.13 -23.49
N GLU A 77 1.08 -6.02 -23.65
CA GLU A 77 -0.03 -5.83 -24.61
C GLU A 77 -1.04 -4.77 -24.18
N SER A 78 -1.21 -4.56 -22.86
CA SER A 78 -2.16 -3.56 -22.36
C SER A 78 -1.51 -2.18 -22.29
N GLU A 79 -2.25 -1.16 -22.70
CA GLU A 79 -1.81 0.23 -22.60
C GLU A 79 -2.05 0.84 -21.22
N SER A 80 -2.90 0.21 -20.40
CA SER A 80 -3.31 0.73 -19.09
C SER A 80 -3.35 -0.37 -18.05
N TYR A 81 -2.47 -0.27 -17.04
CA TYR A 81 -2.28 -1.29 -16.02
C TYR A 81 -1.51 -0.71 -14.84
N THR A 82 -1.42 -1.49 -13.78
CA THR A 82 -0.46 -1.24 -12.70
C THR A 82 0.51 -2.41 -12.63
N PHE A 83 1.73 -2.14 -12.19
CA PHE A 83 2.72 -3.18 -11.98
C PHE A 83 3.48 -2.95 -10.68
N ASP A 84 3.78 -4.03 -9.98
CA ASP A 84 4.53 -4.00 -8.74
C ASP A 84 5.98 -4.35 -9.02
N VAL A 85 6.92 -3.61 -8.42
CA VAL A 85 8.36 -3.88 -8.51
C VAL A 85 9.01 -3.96 -7.15
N TYR A 86 10.09 -4.73 -7.07
CA TYR A 86 11.01 -4.77 -5.94
C TYR A 86 12.38 -4.25 -6.36
N ILE A 87 12.95 -3.34 -5.57
CA ILE A 87 14.30 -2.83 -5.78
C ILE A 87 15.27 -3.51 -4.80
N THR A 88 16.18 -4.30 -5.36
CA THR A 88 17.19 -5.02 -4.60
C THR A 88 18.28 -4.10 -4.03
N LYS A 89 19.00 -4.57 -3.01
CA LYS A 89 20.09 -3.79 -2.36
C LYS A 89 21.22 -3.45 -3.33
N ASP A 90 21.46 -4.29 -4.33
CA ASP A 90 22.45 -4.11 -5.38
C ASP A 90 21.92 -3.32 -6.59
N GLY A 91 20.77 -2.67 -6.46
CA GLY A 91 20.29 -1.73 -7.47
C GLY A 91 19.60 -2.36 -8.67
N ARG A 92 19.16 -3.62 -8.59
CA ARG A 92 18.32 -4.23 -9.65
C ARG A 92 16.84 -4.07 -9.35
N VAL A 93 16.07 -3.69 -10.38
CA VAL A 93 14.60 -3.66 -10.35
C VAL A 93 14.06 -5.02 -10.80
N LYS A 94 13.15 -5.60 -10.02
CA LYS A 94 12.48 -6.87 -10.32
C LYS A 94 10.99 -6.65 -10.42
N LEU A 95 10.38 -7.03 -11.54
CA LEU A 95 8.93 -7.08 -11.68
C LEU A 95 8.37 -8.18 -10.75
N LEU A 96 7.41 -7.78 -9.92
CA LEU A 96 6.68 -8.67 -9.04
C LEU A 96 5.34 -9.04 -9.64
N ASP A 97 4.50 -8.10 -10.04
CA ASP A 97 3.13 -8.44 -10.42
C ASP A 97 2.54 -7.45 -11.42
N PHE A 98 1.51 -7.86 -12.16
CA PHE A 98 0.68 -6.98 -12.97
C PHE A 98 -0.74 -7.01 -12.44
N ASN A 99 -1.38 -5.84 -12.37
CA ASN A 99 -2.77 -5.71 -11.98
C ASN A 99 -3.50 -4.79 -12.98
N PRO A 100 -4.80 -5.00 -13.23
CA PRO A 100 -5.57 -4.14 -14.12
C PRO A 100 -5.63 -2.70 -13.60
N TRP A 101 -5.78 -1.75 -14.53
CA TRP A 101 -6.11 -0.36 -14.20
C TRP A 101 -7.50 -0.27 -13.59
N GLY A 102 -7.62 0.38 -12.43
CA GLY A 102 -8.86 0.40 -11.67
C GLY A 102 -9.25 -0.99 -11.14
N ALA A 103 -10.54 -1.29 -11.15
CA ALA A 103 -11.11 -2.53 -10.60
C ALA A 103 -10.83 -2.71 -9.09
N SER A 104 -10.44 -3.91 -8.66
CA SER A 104 -10.13 -4.23 -7.26
C SER A 104 -8.72 -3.79 -6.84
N THR A 105 -7.93 -3.22 -7.75
CA THR A 105 -6.59 -2.71 -7.47
C THR A 105 -6.70 -1.49 -6.55
N LEU A 106 -5.93 -1.47 -5.46
CA LEU A 106 -5.85 -0.30 -4.58
C LEU A 106 -4.86 0.74 -5.16
N PRO A 107 -5.21 2.04 -5.16
CA PRO A 107 -4.35 3.13 -5.65
C PRO A 107 -3.28 3.57 -4.62
N LEU A 108 -3.33 3.02 -3.40
CA LEU A 108 -2.34 3.21 -2.34
C LEU A 108 -2.19 4.67 -1.89
N LEU A 109 -1.07 5.33 -2.18
CA LEU A 109 -0.81 6.73 -1.86
C LEU A 109 -1.42 7.70 -2.89
N PHE A 110 -2.22 7.18 -3.81
CA PHE A 110 -2.97 7.97 -4.77
C PHE A 110 -4.48 7.77 -4.65
N THR A 111 -5.25 8.67 -5.26
CA THR A 111 -6.63 8.44 -5.71
C THR A 111 -6.62 8.04 -7.20
N TRP A 112 -7.70 7.41 -7.67
CA TRP A 112 -7.79 7.09 -9.10
C TRP A 112 -8.03 8.36 -9.94
N GLU A 113 -8.76 9.32 -9.37
CA GLU A 113 -9.11 10.59 -10.00
C GLU A 113 -7.86 11.41 -10.33
N GLU A 114 -6.92 11.54 -9.37
CA GLU A 114 -5.69 12.33 -9.61
C GLU A 114 -4.74 11.66 -10.60
N LEU A 115 -4.73 10.31 -10.66
CA LEU A 115 -3.93 9.57 -11.64
C LEU A 115 -4.46 9.79 -13.07
N GLU A 116 -5.77 9.94 -13.25
CA GLU A 116 -6.37 10.30 -14.55
C GLU A 116 -6.11 11.79 -14.90
N GLU A 117 -6.00 12.67 -13.91
CA GLU A 117 -5.66 14.09 -14.13
C GLU A 117 -4.20 14.30 -14.54
N ASN A 118 -3.27 13.50 -14.02
CA ASN A 118 -1.85 13.56 -14.36
C ASN A 118 -1.56 13.34 -15.86
N LEU A 119 -2.50 12.75 -16.61
CA LEU A 119 -2.41 12.64 -18.08
C LEU A 119 -2.57 13.96 -18.83
N LYS A 120 -3.26 14.94 -18.24
CA LYS A 120 -3.66 16.18 -18.93
C LYS A 120 -2.52 17.20 -18.99
N GLU A 121 -1.46 16.99 -18.22
CA GLU A 121 -0.28 17.84 -18.20
C GLU A 121 0.82 17.21 -19.08
N GLU A 122 0.82 17.55 -20.36
CA GLU A 122 1.86 17.09 -21.29
C GLU A 122 3.26 17.45 -20.78
N GLY A 123 4.14 16.45 -20.71
CA GLY A 123 5.53 16.61 -20.26
C GLY A 123 5.73 16.58 -18.74
N LYS A 124 4.68 16.33 -17.95
CA LYS A 124 4.82 16.13 -16.50
C LYS A 124 5.57 14.83 -16.21
N ASP A 125 6.59 14.93 -15.37
CA ASP A 125 7.32 13.78 -14.88
C ASP A 125 6.45 12.96 -13.90
N ALA A 126 6.55 11.63 -13.96
CA ALA A 126 5.70 10.73 -13.17
C ALA A 126 5.81 11.05 -11.67
N GLU A 127 4.70 11.17 -10.96
CA GLU A 127 4.77 11.48 -9.53
C GLU A 127 5.24 10.25 -8.73
N PHE A 128 6.18 10.44 -7.79
CA PHE A 128 6.66 9.37 -6.92
C PHE A 128 6.35 9.66 -5.45
N ARG A 129 5.47 8.86 -4.86
CA ARG A 129 4.99 9.05 -3.47
C ARG A 129 5.50 7.96 -2.55
N ILE A 130 6.00 8.35 -1.39
CA ILE A 130 6.41 7.45 -0.32
C ILE A 130 5.80 7.94 1.00
N ALA A 131 5.73 7.07 2.00
CA ALA A 131 5.40 7.49 3.35
C ALA A 131 6.53 8.41 3.88
N GLU A 132 6.25 9.71 4.01
CA GLU A 132 7.23 10.69 4.53
C GLU A 132 7.12 10.89 6.05
N ASN A 133 6.01 10.43 6.65
CA ASN A 133 5.70 10.63 8.05
C ASN A 133 5.20 9.32 8.65
N GLN A 134 5.40 9.14 9.95
CA GLN A 134 4.73 8.09 10.72
C GLN A 134 3.24 8.43 10.82
N CYS A 135 2.44 7.84 9.93
CA CYS A 135 0.98 7.94 9.97
C CYS A 135 0.41 6.67 10.61
N TYR A 136 -0.16 6.83 11.81
CA TYR A 136 -0.73 5.75 12.61
C TYR A 136 -2.05 5.20 12.03
N VAL A 137 -2.74 5.98 11.19
CA VAL A 137 -3.96 5.58 10.48
C VAL A 137 -3.94 6.22 9.08
N ARG A 138 -4.21 5.44 8.03
CA ARG A 138 -4.36 5.96 6.67
C ARG A 138 -5.78 5.71 6.15
N PRO A 139 -6.46 6.73 5.57
CA PRO A 139 -7.73 6.52 4.88
C PRO A 139 -7.57 5.48 3.77
N GLY A 140 -8.51 4.53 3.66
CA GLY A 140 -8.55 3.55 2.56
C GLY A 140 -8.04 2.15 2.89
N MET A 141 -7.45 1.91 4.07
CA MET A 141 -7.16 0.56 4.53
C MET A 141 -8.40 -0.06 5.17
N LYS A 142 -9.08 -0.96 4.43
CA LYS A 142 -10.36 -1.59 4.84
C LYS A 142 -10.30 -2.37 6.17
N THR A 143 -9.11 -2.65 6.68
CA THR A 143 -8.87 -3.45 7.89
C THR A 143 -7.88 -2.80 8.85
N ALA A 144 -7.53 -1.51 8.67
CA ALA A 144 -6.65 -0.85 9.60
C ALA A 144 -7.38 -0.56 10.91
N VAL A 145 -6.81 -1.05 12.01
CA VAL A 145 -7.19 -0.70 13.38
C VAL A 145 -6.21 0.38 13.85
N PRO A 146 -6.66 1.44 14.55
CA PRO A 146 -5.75 2.45 15.10
C PRO A 146 -4.58 1.83 15.86
N CYS A 147 -3.36 2.36 15.76
CA CYS A 147 -2.21 1.79 16.48
C CYS A 147 -2.41 1.78 18.01
N ASP A 148 -3.11 2.78 18.56
CA ASP A 148 -3.47 2.84 19.98
C ASP A 148 -4.26 1.60 20.44
N PHE A 149 -4.94 0.92 19.49
CA PHE A 149 -5.66 -0.31 19.78
C PHE A 149 -4.74 -1.53 19.94
N LEU A 150 -3.51 -1.48 19.41
CA LEU A 150 -2.52 -2.54 19.47
C LEU A 150 -1.50 -2.32 20.59
N ASP A 151 -1.37 -1.09 21.08
CA ASP A 151 -0.43 -0.74 22.15
C ASP A 151 -0.99 -1.12 23.53
N THR A 152 -0.50 -2.22 24.07
CA THR A 152 -0.80 -2.70 25.43
C THR A 152 0.33 -2.41 26.42
N SER A 153 1.30 -1.57 26.04
CA SER A 153 2.41 -1.19 26.93
C SER A 153 1.91 -0.37 28.12
N THR A 154 2.69 -0.38 29.21
CA THR A 154 2.36 0.39 30.40
C THR A 154 2.36 1.89 30.09
N GLY A 155 1.26 2.57 30.40
CA GLY A 155 1.02 3.98 30.08
C GLY A 155 0.24 4.22 28.78
N SER A 156 -0.03 3.19 27.97
CA SER A 156 -0.83 3.32 26.75
C SER A 156 -2.30 3.67 27.04
N GLY A 157 -3.04 4.00 25.99
CA GLY A 157 -4.49 4.27 26.09
C GLY A 157 -5.27 3.09 26.68
N TRP A 158 -4.91 1.85 26.33
CA TRP A 158 -5.53 0.65 26.90
C TRP A 158 -5.15 0.40 28.35
N ASP A 159 -3.88 0.59 28.73
CA ASP A 159 -3.46 0.43 30.13
C ASP A 159 -4.22 1.41 31.04
N GLN A 160 -4.36 2.66 30.60
CA GLN A 160 -5.14 3.67 31.33
C GLN A 160 -6.63 3.32 31.38
N PHE A 161 -7.21 2.89 30.25
CA PHE A 161 -8.62 2.48 30.19
C PHE A 161 -8.92 1.30 31.12
N LEU A 162 -8.10 0.24 31.07
CA LEU A 162 -8.26 -0.95 31.90
C LEU A 162 -8.09 -0.64 33.38
N LYS A 163 -7.15 0.24 33.76
CA LYS A 163 -6.99 0.72 35.14
C LYS A 163 -8.26 1.42 35.64
N ARG A 164 -8.80 2.37 34.87
CA ARG A 164 -10.04 3.08 35.23
C ARG A 164 -11.23 2.13 35.33
N ALA A 165 -11.39 1.23 34.37
CA ALA A 165 -12.45 0.22 34.40
C ALA A 165 -12.37 -0.68 35.65
N ASN A 166 -11.14 -1.07 36.04
CA ASN A 166 -10.91 -1.83 37.26
C ASN A 166 -11.22 -1.02 38.53
N GLU A 167 -10.81 0.26 38.59
CA GLU A 167 -11.14 1.17 39.70
C GLU A 167 -12.65 1.35 39.88
N GLU A 168 -13.39 1.54 38.77
CA GLU A 168 -14.85 1.66 38.79
C GLU A 168 -15.53 0.37 39.28
N LEU A 169 -15.02 -0.79 38.84
CA LEU A 169 -15.53 -2.09 39.28
C LEU A 169 -15.34 -2.31 40.79
N GLN A 170 -14.19 -1.89 41.32
CA GLN A 170 -13.90 -1.93 42.75
C GLN A 170 -14.83 -1.01 43.55
N GLN A 171 -15.07 0.21 43.05
CA GLN A 171 -16.00 1.15 43.70
C GLN A 171 -17.44 0.64 43.73
N GLN A 172 -17.88 -0.06 42.69
CA GLN A 172 -19.21 -0.67 42.63
C GLN A 172 -19.35 -1.92 43.53
N SER A 173 -18.24 -2.59 43.83
CA SER A 173 -18.20 -3.77 44.70
C SER A 173 -18.16 -3.43 46.21
N LEU A 174 -17.93 -2.16 46.57
CA LEU A 174 -17.97 -1.72 47.96
C LEU A 174 -19.42 -1.74 48.47
N PRO A 175 -19.70 -2.40 49.61
CA PRO A 175 -21.05 -2.48 50.15
C PRO A 175 -21.54 -1.07 50.49
N LYS A 176 -22.67 -0.68 49.92
CA LYS A 176 -23.35 0.57 50.29
C LYS A 176 -23.62 0.52 51.80
N ARG A 177 -22.90 1.34 52.58
CA ARG A 177 -23.21 1.51 54.01
C ARG A 177 -24.63 2.06 54.11
N CYS A 178 -25.58 1.20 54.49
CA CYS A 178 -26.86 1.64 55.01
C CYS A 178 -26.58 2.45 56.28
N LEU A 179 -26.61 3.77 56.16
CA LEU A 179 -26.77 4.65 57.30
C LEU A 179 -28.19 4.42 57.83
N ARG A 180 -28.31 3.60 58.87
CA ARG A 180 -29.51 3.54 59.69
C ARG A 180 -29.45 4.73 60.66
N SER A 181 -30.33 5.71 60.45
CA SER A 181 -30.74 6.69 61.47
C SER A 181 -31.97 6.17 62.20
#